data_AF-A0A4U7D7J7-F1
#
_entry.id   AF-A0A4U7D7J7-F1
#
_cell.length_a   1.000
_cell.length_b   1.000
_cell.length_c   1.000
_cell.angle_alpha   90.00
_cell.angle_beta   90.00
_cell.angle_gamma   90.00
#
_symmetry.space_group_name_H-M   'P 1'
#
loop_
_entity.id
_entity.type
_entity.pdbx_description
1 polymer ?
#
loop_
_entity_poly.entity_id
_entity_poly.type
_entity_poly.pdbx_seq_one_letter_code
_entity_poly.pdbx_strand_id
1 'polypeptide(L)'
;MLELSQSEGCPHCAKVRETLSELGVSYVAHNPRLPGDVGGDVTNEVTHDELTAGGEDQIPYLVDTDRGVTMYESDDIVDYLEEQYD
;
A
#
# COMPACT_ATOMS: atom_id res chain seq x y z
N MET A 1 4.93 4.14 12.06
CA MET A 1 5.58 3.17 11.15
C MET A 1 4.72 3.06 9.90
N LEU A 2 5.35 3.08 8.72
CA LEU A 2 4.65 2.94 7.44
C LEU A 2 4.50 1.46 7.06
N GLU A 3 3.32 1.09 6.61
CA GLU A 3 3.01 -0.22 6.04
C GLU A 3 2.26 -0.04 4.72
N LEU A 4 2.62 -0.82 3.71
CA LEU A 4 2.05 -0.76 2.37
C LEU A 4 1.56 -2.15 1.97
N SER A 5 0.25 -2.30 1.80
CA SER A 5 -0.33 -3.46 1.13
C SER A 5 -0.25 -3.27 -0.38
N GLN A 6 0.44 -4.19 -1.05
CA GLN A 6 0.81 -4.08 -2.45
C GLN A 6 0.84 -5.42 -3.18
N SER A 7 1.21 -5.39 -4.45
CA SER A 7 1.55 -6.60 -5.19
C SER A 7 2.53 -6.30 -6.31
N GLU A 8 3.47 -7.21 -6.53
CA GLU A 8 4.40 -7.12 -7.65
C GLU A 8 3.64 -7.23 -8.98
N GLY A 9 3.88 -6.28 -9.89
CA GLY A 9 3.17 -6.18 -11.16
C GLY A 9 1.97 -5.23 -11.16
N CYS A 10 1.55 -4.68 -10.02
CA CYS A 10 0.55 -3.61 -9.98
C CYS A 10 1.21 -2.24 -10.28
N PRO A 11 0.82 -1.52 -11.35
CA PRO A 11 1.38 -0.21 -11.68
C PRO A 11 1.15 0.85 -10.60
N HIS A 12 -0.02 0.86 -9.98
CA HIS A 12 -0.37 1.79 -8.90
C HIS A 12 0.48 1.56 -7.65
N CYS A 13 0.76 0.29 -7.32
CA CYS A 13 1.67 -0.06 -6.23
C CYS A 13 3.13 0.32 -6.56
N ALA A 14 3.55 0.16 -7.82
CA ALA A 14 4.88 0.57 -8.26
C ALA A 14 5.09 2.07 -8.05
N LYS A 15 4.12 2.90 -8.43
CA LYS A 15 4.15 4.35 -8.21
C LYS A 15 4.41 4.71 -6.73
N VAL A 16 3.65 4.13 -5.81
CA VAL A 16 3.81 4.40 -4.37
C VAL A 16 5.19 3.95 -3.86
N ARG A 17 5.67 2.77 -4.30
CA ARG A 17 7.00 2.26 -3.92
C ARG A 17 8.14 3.13 -4.43
N GLU A 18 8.01 3.68 -5.63
CA GLU A 18 8.98 4.63 -6.19
C GLU A 18 9.07 5.87 -5.29
N THR A 19 7.95 6.50 -4.97
CA THR A 19 7.91 7.66 -4.05
C THR A 19 8.51 7.34 -2.68
N LEU A 20 8.14 6.22 -2.05
CA LEU A 20 8.74 5.78 -0.78
C LEU A 20 10.26 5.61 -0.88
N SER A 21 10.75 5.12 -2.02
CA SER A 21 12.19 4.94 -2.27
C SER A 21 12.91 6.26 -2.50
N GLU A 22 12.29 7.20 -3.21
CA GLU A 22 12.80 8.55 -3.48
C GLU A 22 12.94 9.37 -2.19
N LEU A 23 11.93 9.30 -1.32
CA LEU A 23 11.92 9.93 0.00
C LEU A 23 12.88 9.23 1.01
N GLY A 24 13.40 8.05 0.67
CA GLY A 24 14.31 7.30 1.53
C GLY A 24 13.67 6.80 2.83
N VAL A 25 12.35 6.63 2.85
CA VAL A 25 11.60 6.19 4.04
C VAL A 25 11.53 4.67 4.13
N SER A 26 11.65 4.15 5.35
CA SER A 26 11.47 2.72 5.61
C SER A 26 10.01 2.38 5.82
N TYR A 27 9.55 1.28 5.23
CA TYR A 27 8.18 0.78 5.35
C TYR A 27 8.15 -0.76 5.35
N VAL A 28 7.06 -1.34 5.85
CA VAL A 28 6.78 -2.78 5.75
C VAL A 28 5.92 -3.02 4.51
N ALA A 29 6.32 -3.94 3.64
CA ALA A 29 5.54 -4.32 2.47
C ALA A 29 4.75 -5.62 2.73
N HIS A 30 3.44 -5.58 2.49
CA HIS A 30 2.54 -6.73 2.57
C HIS A 30 2.07 -7.11 1.17
N ASN A 31 2.02 -8.40 0.86
CA ASN A 31 1.54 -8.93 -0.42
C ASN A 31 0.29 -9.80 -0.21
N PRO A 32 -0.87 -9.20 0.08
CA PRO A 32 -2.09 -9.93 0.45
C PRO A 32 -2.73 -10.65 -0.73
N ARG A 33 -2.62 -10.08 -1.93
CA ARG A 33 -3.26 -10.60 -3.14
C ARG A 33 -2.51 -10.21 -4.41
N LEU A 34 -2.87 -10.86 -5.51
CA LEU A 34 -2.45 -10.47 -6.85
C LEU A 34 -3.19 -9.21 -7.33
N PRO A 35 -2.64 -8.46 -8.31
CA PRO A 35 -3.39 -7.40 -8.99
C PRO A 35 -4.68 -7.92 -9.62
N GLY A 36 -5.71 -7.08 -9.69
CA GLY A 36 -7.02 -7.46 -10.21
C GLY A 36 -7.00 -7.92 -11.68
N ASP A 37 -6.13 -7.34 -12.49
CA ASP A 37 -5.94 -7.68 -13.90
C ASP A 37 -5.23 -9.02 -14.15
N VAL A 38 -4.65 -9.63 -13.10
CA VAL A 38 -4.00 -10.95 -13.17
C VAL A 38 -4.66 -12.01 -12.27
N GLY A 39 -5.93 -11.79 -11.91
CA GLY A 39 -6.77 -12.76 -11.20
C GLY A 39 -7.24 -12.28 -9.83
N GLY A 40 -6.45 -11.43 -9.17
CA GLY A 40 -6.83 -10.88 -7.87
C GLY A 40 -6.81 -11.89 -6.71
N ASP A 41 -6.24 -13.08 -6.92
CA ASP A 41 -6.22 -14.16 -5.95
C ASP A 41 -5.51 -13.76 -4.66
N VAL A 42 -6.04 -14.20 -3.53
CA VAL A 42 -5.40 -14.05 -2.22
C VAL A 42 -4.12 -14.87 -2.17
N THR A 43 -3.00 -14.21 -1.88
CA THR A 43 -1.68 -14.84 -1.78
C THR A 43 -1.22 -15.00 -0.34
N ASN A 44 -1.81 -14.24 0.59
CA ASN A 44 -1.56 -14.35 2.01
C ASN A 44 -2.82 -13.97 2.80
N GLU A 45 -3.45 -14.97 3.42
CA GLU A 45 -4.70 -14.82 4.17
C GLU A 45 -4.58 -13.83 5.33
N VAL A 46 -3.47 -13.84 6.07
CA VAL A 46 -3.29 -12.97 7.25
C VAL A 46 -3.27 -11.50 6.84
N THR A 47 -2.42 -11.15 5.88
CA THR A 47 -2.31 -9.76 5.42
C THR A 47 -3.52 -9.33 4.59
N HIS A 48 -4.26 -10.29 4.01
CA HIS A 48 -5.51 -10.01 3.29
C HIS A 48 -6.66 -9.71 4.26
N ASP A 49 -6.75 -10.44 5.37
CA ASP A 49 -7.66 -10.10 6.48
C ASP A 49 -7.34 -8.71 7.05
N GLU A 50 -6.06 -8.36 7.21
CA GLU A 50 -5.64 -7.01 7.63
C GLU A 50 -6.03 -5.93 6.62
N LEU A 51 -5.83 -6.18 5.32
CA LEU A 51 -6.23 -5.28 4.25
C LEU A 51 -7.74 -5.03 4.27
N THR A 52 -8.53 -6.11 4.31
CA THR A 52 -10.00 -6.04 4.24
C THR A 52 -10.63 -5.52 5.53
N ALA A 53 -9.96 -5.66 6.68
CA ALA A 53 -10.33 -4.95 7.90
C ALA A 53 -10.24 -3.41 7.75
N GLY A 54 -9.41 -2.92 6.83
CA GLY A 54 -9.31 -1.51 6.44
C GLY A 54 -10.52 -0.96 5.69
N GLY A 55 -11.37 -1.83 5.14
CA GLY A 55 -12.66 -1.48 4.53
C GLY A 55 -12.86 -2.00 3.11
N GLU A 56 -11.78 -2.10 2.32
CA GLU A 56 -11.83 -2.49 0.90
C GLU A 56 -10.72 -3.49 0.54
N ASP A 57 -11.01 -4.42 -0.38
CA ASP A 57 -10.04 -5.37 -0.94
C ASP A 57 -9.27 -4.74 -2.13
N GLN A 58 -8.66 -3.58 -1.88
CA GLN A 58 -7.99 -2.75 -2.88
C GLN A 58 -6.52 -2.56 -2.54
N ILE A 59 -5.66 -2.63 -3.56
CA ILE A 59 -4.24 -2.27 -3.47
C ILE A 59 -3.93 -1.18 -4.50
N PRO A 60 -3.03 -0.22 -4.23
CA PRO A 60 -2.27 -0.07 -2.97
C PRO A 60 -3.12 0.46 -1.80
N TYR A 61 -2.74 0.09 -0.58
CA TYR A 61 -3.31 0.61 0.66
C TYR A 61 -2.19 0.93 1.65
N LEU A 62 -2.14 2.18 2.13
CA LEU A 62 -1.13 2.67 3.05
C LEU A 62 -1.69 2.76 4.47
N VAL A 63 -0.88 2.35 5.45
CA VAL A 63 -1.10 2.58 6.87
C VAL A 63 0.10 3.33 7.45
N ASP A 64 -0.15 4.50 8.01
CA ASP A 64 0.81 5.24 8.85
C ASP A 64 0.36 5.18 10.30
N THR A 65 0.96 4.27 11.05
CA THR A 65 0.65 4.09 12.48
C THR A 65 1.16 5.23 13.36
N ASP A 66 2.14 6.03 12.93
CA ASP A 66 2.63 7.15 13.74
C ASP A 66 1.63 8.31 13.73
N ARG A 67 0.88 8.46 12.63
CA ARG A 67 -0.14 9.51 12.46
C ARG A 67 -1.57 8.99 12.57
N GLY A 68 -1.77 7.68 12.67
CA GLY A 68 -3.10 7.07 12.70
C GLY A 68 -3.86 7.25 11.38
N VAL A 69 -3.14 7.30 10.26
CA VAL A 69 -3.70 7.51 8.92
C VAL A 69 -3.75 6.18 8.18
N THR A 70 -4.87 5.95 7.50
CA THR A 70 -4.99 4.89 6.51
C THR A 70 -5.61 5.45 5.25
N MET A 71 -5.18 4.96 4.09
CA MET A 71 -5.62 5.54 2.82
C MET A 71 -5.45 4.59 1.64
N TYR A 72 -6.38 4.75 0.70
CA TYR A 72 -6.38 4.13 -0.63
C TYR A 72 -5.97 5.17 -1.68
N GLU A 73 -6.06 4.77 -2.95
CA GLU A 73 -5.75 5.59 -4.13
C GLU A 73 -4.28 6.00 -4.23
N SER A 74 -3.59 5.53 -5.28
CA SER A 74 -2.14 5.73 -5.40
C SER A 74 -1.71 7.18 -5.48
N ASP A 75 -2.56 8.05 -6.04
CA ASP A 75 -2.24 9.48 -6.19
C ASP A 75 -2.35 10.19 -4.84
N ASP A 76 -3.41 9.94 -4.09
CA ASP A 76 -3.59 10.47 -2.73
C ASP A 76 -2.50 9.98 -1.77
N ILE A 77 -2.10 8.71 -1.90
CA ILE A 77 -0.98 8.15 -1.14
C ILE A 77 0.32 8.88 -1.44
N VAL A 78 0.63 9.15 -2.72
CA VAL A 78 1.85 9.86 -3.11
C VAL A 78 1.84 11.28 -2.58
N ASP A 79 0.75 12.02 -2.78
CA ASP A 79 0.61 13.40 -2.29
C ASP A 79 0.80 13.45 -0.76
N TYR A 80 0.23 12.50 -0.02
CA TYR A 80 0.43 12.39 1.43
C TYR A 80 1.88 12.11 1.82
N LEU A 81 2.55 11.19 1.13
CA LEU A 81 3.93 10.84 1.42
C LEU A 81 4.86 12.04 1.17
N GLU A 82 4.68 12.75 0.05
CA GLU A 82 5.43 13.97 -0.25
C GLU A 82 5.13 15.08 0.77
N GLU A 83 3.88 15.26 1.21
CA GLU A 83 3.55 16.27 2.22
C GLU A 83 4.17 15.98 3.60
N GLN A 84 4.21 14.71 3.99
CA GLN A 84 4.53 14.32 5.37
C GLN A 84 5.98 13.85 5.59
N TYR A 85 6.70 13.52 4.52
CA TYR A 85 8.02 12.86 4.58
C TYR A 85 9.10 13.42 3.65
N ASP A 86 8.85 14.49 2.89
CA ASP A 86 9.89 15.24 2.16
C ASP A 86 10.87 16.01 3.09
#